data_AF-A0A2W6CZP8-F1
#
_entry.id   AF-A0A2W6CZP8-F1
#
_cell.length_a   1.000
_cell.length_b   1.000
_cell.length_c   1.000
_cell.angle_alpha   90.00
_cell.angle_beta   90.00
_cell.angle_gamma   90.00
#
_symmetry.space_group_name_H-M   'P 1'
#
loop_
_entity.id
_entity.type
_entity.pdbx_description
1 polymer ?
#
loop_
_entity_poly.entity_id
_entity_poly.type
_entity_poly.pdbx_seq_one_letter_code
_entity_poly.pdbx_strand_id
1 'polypeptide(L)'
;MSIKPEVLTQEEQIAALSSYKFGWADSDVAGTAARRGLSEEVVRDISAKKSEPDWMLQRRLKGLKLFGKKPMPTWGSDLSGIHFDNIKYFVRS
;
A
#
# COMPACT_ATOMS: atom_id res chain seq x y z
N MET A 1 -43.30 -37.17 6.35
CA MET A 1 -42.26 -36.90 5.33
C MET A 1 -41.40 -35.76 5.87
N SER A 2 -40.21 -36.05 6.39
CA SER A 2 -39.36 -35.03 7.04
C SER A 2 -38.49 -34.35 5.99
N ILE A 3 -38.78 -33.07 5.70
CA ILE A 3 -38.04 -32.27 4.73
C ILE A 3 -36.82 -31.71 5.47
N LYS A 4 -35.64 -32.26 5.19
CA LYS A 4 -34.38 -31.68 5.67
C LYS A 4 -34.07 -30.45 4.81
N PRO A 5 -33.77 -29.28 5.41
CA PRO A 5 -33.35 -28.13 4.62
C PRO A 5 -32.01 -28.43 3.97
N GLU A 6 -31.92 -28.20 2.67
CA GLU A 6 -30.68 -28.29 1.90
C GLU A 6 -29.77 -27.15 2.36
N VAL A 7 -28.70 -27.50 3.08
CA VAL A 7 -27.76 -26.53 3.64
C VAL A 7 -26.69 -26.30 2.59
N LEU A 8 -26.61 -25.06 2.08
CA LEU A 8 -25.58 -24.65 1.13
C LEU A 8 -24.18 -24.99 1.65
N THR A 9 -23.33 -25.46 0.76
CA THR A 9 -21.93 -25.73 1.07
C THR A 9 -21.19 -24.42 1.35
N GLN A 10 -20.08 -24.49 2.10
CA GLN A 10 -19.29 -23.32 2.47
C GLN A 10 -18.81 -22.52 1.24
N GLU A 11 -18.47 -23.20 0.15
CA GLU A 11 -18.04 -22.58 -1.11
C GLU A 11 -19.17 -21.77 -1.75
N GLU A 12 -20.39 -22.30 -1.77
CA GLU A 12 -21.58 -21.61 -2.28
C GLU A 12 -21.96 -20.40 -1.41
N GLN A 13 -21.80 -20.51 -0.09
CA GLN A 13 -22.00 -19.40 0.84
C GLN A 13 -20.99 -18.26 0.60
N ILE A 14 -19.71 -18.58 0.36
CA ILE A 14 -18.67 -17.59 0.05
C ILE A 14 -18.92 -16.94 -1.33
N ALA A 15 -19.31 -17.72 -2.34
CA ALA A 15 -19.66 -17.21 -3.66
C ALA A 15 -20.86 -16.25 -3.62
N ALA A 16 -21.89 -16.58 -2.82
CA ALA A 16 -23.05 -15.72 -2.61
C ALA A 16 -22.66 -14.37 -1.97
N LEU A 17 -21.76 -14.37 -0.98
CA LEU A 17 -21.22 -13.15 -0.36
C LEU A 17 -20.36 -12.33 -1.32
N SER A 18 -19.61 -12.98 -2.21
CA SER A 18 -18.78 -12.28 -3.21
C SER A 18 -19.61 -11.53 -4.25
N SER A 19 -20.86 -11.93 -4.48
CA SER A 19 -21.77 -11.31 -5.46
C SER A 19 -22.60 -10.14 -4.92
N TYR A 20 -22.24 -9.61 -3.74
CA TYR A 20 -22.99 -8.56 -3.05
C TYR A 20 -23.03 -7.24 -3.84
N LYS A 21 -24.12 -7.05 -4.59
CA LYS A 21 -24.40 -5.90 -5.48
C LYS A 21 -24.42 -4.52 -4.80
N PHE A 22 -24.50 -4.46 -3.47
CA PHE A 22 -24.56 -3.22 -2.69
C PHE A 22 -23.27 -2.97 -1.89
N GLY A 23 -22.16 -3.61 -2.27
CA GLY A 23 -20.86 -3.37 -1.67
C GLY A 23 -20.37 -1.95 -1.96
N TRP A 24 -20.02 -1.21 -0.91
CA TRP A 24 -19.36 0.09 -1.02
C TRP A 24 -17.91 -0.14 -1.47
N ALA A 25 -17.64 -0.04 -2.77
CA ALA A 25 -16.31 -0.09 -3.33
C ALA A 25 -16.04 1.23 -4.08
N ASP A 26 -15.51 2.23 -3.37
CA ASP A 26 -14.97 3.41 -4.04
C ASP A 26 -13.77 2.98 -4.88
N SER A 27 -13.74 3.43 -6.14
CA SER A 27 -12.64 3.13 -7.04
C SER A 27 -11.35 3.80 -6.54
N ASP A 28 -10.37 3.01 -6.10
CA ASP A 28 -9.05 3.50 -5.69
C ASP A 28 -8.11 3.68 -6.89
N VAL A 29 -8.50 4.54 -7.83
CA VAL A 29 -7.71 4.83 -9.04
C VAL A 29 -6.36 5.45 -8.64
N ALA A 30 -6.39 6.38 -7.68
CA ALA A 30 -5.22 7.07 -7.16
C ALA A 30 -4.21 6.12 -6.51
N GLY A 31 -4.67 5.21 -5.65
CA GLY A 31 -3.82 4.21 -5.04
C GLY A 31 -3.31 3.22 -6.08
N THR A 32 -4.12 2.81 -7.05
CA THR A 32 -3.70 1.89 -8.12
C THR A 32 -2.55 2.45 -8.96
N ALA A 33 -2.59 3.75 -9.29
CA ALA A 33 -1.56 4.41 -10.08
C ALA A 33 -0.28 4.76 -9.30
N ALA A 34 -0.30 4.71 -7.96
CA ALA A 34 0.83 5.08 -7.15
C ALA A 34 2.00 4.08 -7.29
N ARG A 35 3.20 4.61 -7.52
CA ARG A 35 4.44 3.82 -7.63
C ARG A 35 4.80 3.18 -6.30
N ARG A 36 5.25 1.94 -6.36
CA ARG A 36 5.83 1.21 -5.22
C ARG A 36 7.33 1.45 -5.13
N GLY A 37 7.84 1.32 -3.92
CA GLY A 37 9.26 1.39 -3.62
C GLY A 37 9.79 2.79 -3.40
N LEU A 38 11.03 2.84 -2.94
CA LEU A 38 11.69 4.07 -2.53
C LEU A 38 12.90 4.34 -3.41
N SER A 39 12.77 5.33 -4.30
CA SER A 39 13.85 5.76 -5.21
C SER A 39 13.94 7.27 -5.28
N GLU A 40 15.03 7.78 -5.85
CA GLU A 40 15.22 9.22 -6.08
C GLU A 40 14.11 9.79 -6.96
N GLU A 41 13.68 9.06 -7.99
CA GLU A 41 12.58 9.46 -8.87
C GLU A 41 11.27 9.62 -8.10
N VAL A 42 10.95 8.66 -7.22
CA VAL A 42 9.76 8.74 -6.36
C VAL A 42 9.84 9.97 -5.44
N VAL A 43 11.00 10.22 -4.84
CA VAL A 43 11.18 11.40 -3.97
C VAL A 43 11.01 12.72 -4.73
N ARG A 44 11.57 12.82 -5.94
CA ARG A 44 11.42 14.00 -6.81
C ARG A 44 9.98 14.20 -7.26
N ASP A 45 9.29 13.13 -7.65
CA ASP A 45 7.88 13.15 -8.03
C ASP A 45 6.99 13.62 -6.87
N ILE A 46 7.22 13.12 -5.65
CA ILE A 46 6.51 13.57 -4.45
C ILE A 46 6.71 15.07 -4.21
N SER A 47 7.95 15.54 -4.30
CA SER A 47 8.31 16.93 -4.05
C SER A 47 7.66 17.87 -5.08
N ALA A 48 7.70 17.49 -6.36
CA ALA A 48 7.05 18.21 -7.45
C ALA A 48 5.52 18.26 -7.27
N LYS A 49 4.88 17.12 -6.94
CA LYS A 49 3.43 17.06 -6.67
C LYS A 49 3.02 17.94 -5.49
N LYS A 50 3.90 18.15 -4.52
CA LYS A 50 3.65 19.01 -3.36
C LYS A 50 4.08 20.47 -3.56
N SER A 51 4.58 20.84 -4.74
CA SER A 51 5.11 22.17 -5.03
C SER A 51 6.11 22.65 -3.98
N GLU A 52 6.99 21.75 -3.54
CA GLU A 52 7.96 22.04 -2.48
C GLU A 52 9.10 22.92 -3.01
N PRO A 53 9.66 23.81 -2.16
CA PRO A 53 10.85 24.57 -2.50
C PRO A 53 12.10 23.66 -2.57
N ASP A 54 13.12 24.08 -3.33
CA ASP A 54 14.33 23.26 -3.59
C ASP A 54 15.01 22.73 -2.32
N TRP A 55 15.09 23.53 -1.26
CA TRP A 55 15.73 23.12 -0.02
C TRP A 55 15.02 21.92 0.64
N MET A 56 13.71 21.78 0.46
CA MET A 56 12.94 20.62 0.93
C MET A 56 13.24 19.38 0.11
N LEU A 57 13.33 19.51 -1.22
CA LEU A 57 13.75 18.41 -2.09
C LEU A 57 15.14 17.90 -1.67
N GLN A 58 16.10 18.80 -1.48
CA GLN A 58 17.44 18.43 -1.04
C GLN A 58 17.44 17.72 0.33
N ARG A 59 16.59 18.18 1.27
CA ARG A 59 16.42 17.52 2.56
C ARG A 59 15.86 16.10 2.43
N ARG A 60 14.89 15.88 1.53
CA ARG A 60 14.34 14.55 1.25
C ARG A 60 15.38 13.62 0.62
N LEU A 61 16.13 14.10 -0.37
CA LEU A 61 17.19 13.33 -1.03
C LEU A 61 18.31 12.96 -0.05
N LYS A 62 18.68 13.87 0.86
CA LYS A 62 19.60 13.57 1.96
C LYS A 62 19.05 12.47 2.88
N GLY A 63 17.75 12.50 3.19
CA GLY A 63 17.05 11.46 3.95
C GLY A 63 17.13 10.09 3.27
N LEU A 64 16.84 10.03 1.97
CA LEU A 64 16.94 8.79 1.18
C LEU A 64 18.36 8.22 1.20
N LYS A 65 19.38 9.07 1.01
CA LYS A 65 20.78 8.65 1.06
C LYS A 65 21.18 8.11 2.43
N LEU A 66 20.68 8.72 3.51
CA LEU A 66 20.94 8.25 4.87
C LEU A 66 20.22 6.93 5.17
N PHE A 67 19.00 6.75 4.66
CA PHE A 67 18.25 5.51 4.78
C PHE A 67 19.03 4.34 4.18
N GLY A 68 19.49 4.45 2.92
CA GLY A 68 20.26 3.39 2.27
C GLY A 68 21.64 3.12 2.88
N LYS A 69 22.20 4.07 3.65
CA LYS A 69 23.48 3.90 4.37
C LYS A 69 23.34 3.27 5.74
N LYS A 70 22.16 3.36 6.36
CA LYS A 70 21.96 2.86 7.73
C LYS A 70 21.59 1.38 7.66
N PRO A 71 22.26 0.51 8.44
CA PRO A 71 21.83 -0.87 8.56
C PRO A 71 20.45 -0.93 9.24
N MET A 72 19.73 -2.04 9.03
CA MET A 72 18.53 -2.30 9.80
C MET A 72 18.86 -2.34 11.30
N PRO A 73 18.05 -1.69 12.16
CA PRO A 73 18.27 -1.76 13.59
C PRO A 73 18.05 -3.19 14.09
N THR A 74 18.84 -3.59 15.08
CA THR A 74 18.81 -4.94 15.68
C THR A 74 18.03 -4.98 17.00
N TRP A 75 17.43 -3.86 17.40
CA TRP A 75 16.66 -3.72 18.63
C TRP A 75 15.18 -3.56 18.29
N GLY A 76 14.31 -4.00 19.21
CA GLY A 76 12.86 -3.95 19.02
C GLY A 76 12.29 -5.19 18.34
N SER A 77 11.20 -5.00 17.58
CA SER A 77 10.53 -6.07 16.83
C SER A 77 11.35 -6.56 15.65
N ASP A 78 11.07 -7.78 15.19
CA ASP A 78 11.67 -8.29 13.96
C ASP A 78 11.20 -7.48 12.74
N LEU A 79 12.17 -7.00 11.96
CA LEU A 79 11.95 -6.19 10.75
C LEU A 79 12.24 -6.98 9.46
N SER A 80 12.60 -8.27 9.56
CA SER A 80 12.96 -9.12 8.42
C SER A 80 11.84 -9.23 7.37
N GLY A 81 10.58 -9.10 7.79
CA GLY A 81 9.41 -9.13 6.91
C GLY A 81 9.11 -7.81 6.18
N ILE A 82 9.89 -6.74 6.39
CA ILE A 82 9.61 -5.45 5.76
C ILE A 82 10.24 -5.40 4.36
N HIS A 83 9.40 -5.45 3.34
CA HIS A 83 9.79 -5.26 1.94
C HIS A 83 9.52 -3.81 1.51
N PHE A 84 10.51 -2.94 1.70
CA PHE A 84 10.41 -1.50 1.41
C PHE A 84 10.03 -1.21 -0.05
N ASP A 85 10.51 -2.04 -0.99
CA ASP A 85 10.21 -1.91 -2.41
C ASP A 85 8.74 -2.16 -2.76
N ASN A 86 7.99 -2.81 -1.87
CA ASN A 86 6.56 -3.06 -2.06
C ASN A 86 5.69 -1.96 -1.46
N ILE A 87 6.23 -0.99 -0.74
CA ILE A 87 5.42 0.03 -0.07
C ILE A 87 5.09 1.17 -1.03
N LYS A 88 3.83 1.65 -1.01
CA LYS A 88 3.43 2.91 -1.67
C LYS A 88 3.63 4.05 -0.69
N TYR A 89 4.66 4.86 -0.91
CA TYR A 89 5.02 5.94 0.03
C TYR A 89 4.18 7.20 -0.14
N PHE A 90 3.51 7.36 -1.28
CA PHE A 90 2.70 8.52 -1.57
C PHE A 90 1.55 8.16 -2.50
N VAL A 91 0.34 8.46 -2.05
CA VAL A 91 -0.90 8.40 -2.83
C VAL A 91 -1.55 9.77 -2.74
N ARG A 92 -2.08 10.27 -3.86
CA ARG A 92 -2.84 11.51 -3.91
C ARG A 92 -4.10 11.29 -4.74
N SER A 93 -5.25 11.62 -4.15
CA SER A 93 -6.56 11.69 -4.79
C SER A 93 -6.61 12.78 -5.86
#